data_AF-A0A1K1LWJ6-F1
#
_entry.id   AF-A0A1K1LWJ6-F1
#
_cell.length_a   1.000
_cell.length_b   1.000
_cell.length_c   1.000
_cell.angle_alpha   90.00
_cell.angle_beta   90.00
_cell.angle_gamma   90.00
#
_symmetry.space_group_name_H-M   'P 1'
#
loop_
_entity.id
_entity.type
_entity.pdbx_description
1 polymer ?
#
loop_
_entity_poly.entity_id
_entity_poly.type
_entity_poly.pdbx_seq_one_letter_code
_entity_poly.pdbx_strand_id
1 'polypeptide(L)' 'MLIALHKNARTTPAVRAEIAASNEPANVLALRFGITEQTVYKWKKRDVFADRSHTAHHLQTVLTPAQETVVLHL' A
#
# COMPACT_ATOMS: atom_id res chain seq x y z
N MET A 1 0.59 -1.49 16.06
CA MET A 1 0.35 -2.05 14.70
C MET A 1 1.61 -2.74 14.23
N LEU A 2 1.53 -4.01 13.84
CA LEU A 2 2.64 -4.69 13.15
C LEU A 2 2.65 -4.18 11.71
N ILE A 3 3.58 -3.30 11.37
CA ILE A 3 3.78 -2.82 10.01
C ILE A 3 4.70 -3.83 9.31
N ALA A 4 4.15 -4.57 8.35
CA ALA A 4 4.94 -5.44 7.48
C ALA A 4 5.74 -4.58 6.50
N LEU A 5 6.97 -4.23 6.89
CA LEU A 5 7.84 -3.41 6.06
C LEU A 5 8.85 -4.28 5.32
N HIS A 6 8.83 -4.23 3.99
CA HIS A 6 9.92 -4.79 3.20
C HIS A 6 11.19 -3.96 3.42
N LYS A 7 12.34 -4.62 3.63
CA LYS A 7 13.63 -3.97 3.95
C LYS A 7 14.05 -2.90 2.92
N ASN A 8 13.68 -3.10 1.66
CA ASN A 8 14.04 -2.20 0.55
C ASN A 8 12.90 -1.22 0.16
N ALA A 9 11.82 -1.15 0.93
CA ALA A 9 10.71 -0.25 0.62
C ALA A 9 11.11 1.21 0.85
N ARG A 10 11.23 1.99 -0.22
CA ARG A 10 11.58 3.42 -0.12
C ARG A 10 10.44 4.30 0.37
N THR A 11 9.19 3.93 0.09
CA THR A 11 7.99 4.64 0.55
C THR A 11 7.27 3.85 1.63
N THR A 12 7.72 4.01 2.86
CA THR A 12 7.10 3.40 4.06
C THR A 12 5.77 4.09 4.38
N PRO A 13 4.86 3.47 5.16
CA PRO A 13 3.63 4.13 5.62
C PRO A 13 3.84 5.51 6.25
N ALA A 14 4.92 5.67 7.02
CA ALA A 14 5.28 6.95 7.62
C ALA A 14 5.66 8.00 6.57
N VAL A 15 6.53 7.64 5.61
CA VAL A 15 6.93 8.54 4.51
C VAL A 15 5.72 8.95 3.65
N ARG A 16 4.80 8.01 3.39
CA ARG A 16 3.57 8.29 2.64
C ARG A 16 2.69 9.31 3.35
N ALA A 17 2.52 9.16 4.67
CA ALA A 17 1.75 10.09 5.49
C ALA A 17 2.42 11.47 5.55
N GLU A 18 3.75 11.53 5.67
CA GLU A 18 4.51 12.78 5.66
C GLU A 18 4.36 13.52 4.33
N ILE A 19 4.47 12.80 3.20
CA ILE A 19 4.24 13.38 1.87
C ILE A 19 2.84 13.97 1.74
N ALA A 20 1.83 13.26 2.23
CA ALA A 20 0.44 13.70 2.14
C ALA A 20 0.15 14.94 2.99
N ALA A 21 0.74 15.03 4.18
CA ALA A 21 0.58 16.17 5.08
C ALA A 21 1.40 17.41 4.67
N SER A 22 2.41 17.25 3.80
CA SER A 22 3.32 18.34 3.43
C SER A 22 2.73 19.25 2.35
N ASN A 23 2.89 20.57 2.53
CA ASN A 23 2.59 21.60 1.53
C ASN A 23 3.79 21.90 0.60
N GLU A 24 4.92 21.21 0.77
CA GLU A 24 6.09 21.41 -0.08
C GLU A 24 5.82 20.99 -1.54
N PRO A 25 6.53 21.62 -2.51
CA PRO A 25 6.40 21.25 -3.91
C PRO A 25 6.97 19.85 -4.19
N ALA A 26 6.45 19.21 -5.24
CA ALA A 26 6.71 17.80 -5.49
C ALA A 26 8.19 17.49 -5.77
N ASN A 27 8.91 18.39 -6.44
CA ASN A 27 10.33 18.27 -6.72
C ASN A 27 11.18 18.19 -5.43
N VAL A 28 10.84 18.99 -4.41
CA VAL A 28 11.57 19.01 -3.13
C VAL A 28 11.35 17.70 -2.38
N LEU A 29 10.11 17.22 -2.31
CA LEU A 29 9.79 15.95 -1.66
C LEU A 29 10.37 14.75 -2.42
N ALA A 30 10.37 14.79 -3.75
CA ALA A 30 10.96 13.77 -4.60
C ALA A 30 12.46 13.63 -4.34
N LEU A 31 13.18 14.75 -4.28
CA LEU A 31 14.60 14.78 -3.94
C LEU A 31 14.86 14.28 -2.51
N ARG A 32 14.08 14.77 -1.52
CA ARG A 32 14.24 14.39 -0.11
C ARG A 32 14.10 12.88 0.11
N PHE A 33 13.08 12.26 -0.48
CA PHE A 33 12.81 10.83 -0.27
C PHE A 33 13.48 9.91 -1.31
N GLY A 34 14.11 10.48 -2.34
CA GLY A 34 14.72 9.72 -3.44
C GLY A 34 13.68 8.93 -4.23
N ILE A 35 12.58 9.59 -4.58
CA ILE A 35 11.46 9.02 -5.34
C ILE A 35 11.10 9.93 -6.52
N THR A 36 10.22 9.48 -7.41
CA THR A 36 9.73 10.32 -8.51
C THR A 36 8.66 11.30 -8.04
N GLU A 37 8.53 12.46 -8.70
CA GLU A 37 7.44 13.41 -8.43
C GLU A 37 6.05 12.77 -8.63
N GLN A 38 5.90 11.86 -9.59
CA GLN A 38 4.66 11.08 -9.78
C GLN A 38 4.28 10.30 -8.51
N THR A 39 5.27 9.75 -7.81
CA THR A 39 5.04 9.05 -6.53
C THR A 39 4.60 10.02 -5.45
N VAL A 40 5.15 11.24 -5.43
CA VAL A 40 4.72 12.32 -4.52
C VAL A 40 3.26 12.71 -4.80
N TYR A 41 2.90 13.01 -6.05
CA TYR A 41 1.53 13.36 -6.43
C TYR A 41 0.53 12.24 -6.10
N LYS A 42 0.94 10.97 -6.27
CA LYS A 42 0.11 9.82 -5.87
C LYS A 42 -0.20 9.84 -4.38
N TRP A 43 0.78 10.09 -3.51
CA TRP A 43 0.57 10.06 -2.07
C TRP A 43 -0.11 11.32 -1.53
N LYS A 44 0.10 12.50 -2.14
CA LYS A 44 -0.67 13.71 -1.82
C LYS A 44 -2.18 13.57 -2.04
N LYS A 45 -2.61 12.66 -2.92
CA LYS A 45 -4.04 12.42 -3.24
C LYS A 45 -4.68 11.29 -2.44
N ARG A 46 -3.97 10.65 -1.51
CA ARG A 46 -4.45 9.47 -0.78
C ARG A 46 -4.64 9.79 0.70
N ASP A 47 -5.66 9.17 1.28
CA ASP A 47 -5.96 9.29 2.72
C ASP A 47 -5.54 8.04 3.52
N VAL A 48 -5.16 6.96 2.82
CA VAL A 48 -4.77 5.68 3.45
C VAL A 48 -3.33 5.35 3.06
N PHE A 49 -2.48 5.19 4.08
CA PHE A 49 -1.03 5.00 3.92
C PHE A 49 -0.53 3.60 4.27
N ALA A 50 -1.32 2.82 5.00
CA ALA A 50 -1.06 1.42 5.28
C ALA A 50 -1.31 0.56 4.03
N ASP A 51 -0.52 -0.49 3.87
CA ASP A 51 -0.79 -1.50 2.85
C ASP A 51 -2.03 -2.31 3.26
N ARG A 52 -2.90 -2.58 2.29
CA ARG A 52 -4.05 -3.46 2.49
C ARG A 52 -3.58 -4.91 2.54
N SER A 53 -4.45 -5.78 3.05
CA SER A 53 -4.20 -7.22 2.96
C SER A 53 -3.92 -7.63 1.50
N HIS A 54 -2.91 -8.47 1.33
CA HIS A 54 -2.63 -9.13 0.05
C HIS A 54 -3.55 -10.34 -0.18
N THR A 55 -4.33 -10.74 0.82
CA THR A 55 -5.33 -11.81 0.67
C THR A 55 -6.41 -11.38 -0.30
N ALA A 56 -6.66 -12.20 -1.32
CA ALA A 56 -7.70 -11.95 -2.29
C ALA A 56 -9.09 -12.00 -1.62
N HIS A 57 -9.96 -11.05 -1.96
CA HIS A 57 -11.36 -11.04 -1.51
C HIS A 57 -12.19 -12.13 -2.19
N HIS A 58 -11.82 -12.50 -3.41
CA HIS A 58 -12.41 -13.59 -4.16
C HIS A 58 -11.28 -14.45 -4.72
N LEU A 59 -11.34 -15.75 -4.45
CA LEU A 59 -10.38 -16.70 -5.00
C LEU A 59 -10.72 -16.93 -6.47
N GLN A 60 -9.73 -16.84 -7.36
CA GLN A 60 -9.89 -17.35 -8.72
C GLN A 60 -9.82 -18.87 -8.66
N THR A 61 -10.99 -19.51 -8.62
CA THR A 61 -11.11 -20.95 -8.49
C THR A 61 -12.25 -21.49 -9.34
N VAL A 62 -12.15 -22.78 -9.67
CA VAL A 62 -13.20 -23.56 -10.37
C VAL A 62 -14.12 -24.30 -9.39
N LEU A 63 -13.85 -24.17 -8.09
CA LEU A 63 -14.66 -24.78 -7.05
C LEU A 63 -16.02 -24.09 -6.97
N THR A 64 -17.05 -24.88 -6.69
CA THR A 64 -18.35 -24.33 -6.29
C THR A 64 -18.26 -23.73 -4.89
N PRO A 65 -19.15 -22.80 -4.50
CA PRO A 65 -19.16 -22.21 -3.15
C PRO A 65 -19.18 -23.25 -2.01
N ALA A 66 -19.86 -24.38 -2.22
CA ALA A 66 -19.88 -25.48 -1.26
C ALA A 66 -18.50 -26.16 -1.11
N GLN A 67 -17.81 -26.39 -2.22
CA GLN A 67 -16.46 -26.96 -2.22
C GLN A 67 -15.43 -25.97 -1.63
N GLU A 68 -15.53 -24.68 -1.94
CA GLU A 68 -14.70 -23.65 -1.30
C GLU A 68 -14.87 -23.65 0.22
N THR A 69 -16.11 -23.77 0.70
CA THR A 69 -16.39 -23.78 2.15
C THR A 69 -15.70 -24.95 2.83
N VAL A 70 -15.67 -26.13 2.21
CA VAL A 70 -14.95 -27.31 2.74
C VAL A 70 -13.44 -27.06 2.79
N VAL A 71 -12.85 -26.49 1.73
CA VAL A 71 -11.41 -26.21 1.68
C VAL A 71 -10.99 -25.13 2.68
N LEU A 72 -11.83 -24.11 2.92
CA LEU A 72 -11.52 -23.03 3.85
C LEU A 72 -11.67 -23.41 5.33
N HIS A 73 -12.41 -24.48 5.66
CA HIS A 73 -12.62 -24.95 7.04
C HIS A 73 -11.64 -26.05 7.49
N LEU A 74 -10.76 -26.53 6.59
CA LEU A 74 -9.71 -27.52 6.88
C LEU A 74 -8.35 -26.83 7.00
#